data_AF-T1A0P9-F1
#
_entry.id   AF-T1A0P9-F1
#
_cell.length_a   1.000
_cell.length_b   1.000
_cell.length_c   1.000
_cell.angle_alpha   90.00
_cell.angle_beta   90.00
_cell.angle_gamma   90.00
#
_symmetry.space_group_name_H-M   'P 1'
#
loop_
_entity.id
_entity.type
_entity.pdbx_description
1 polymer ?
#
loop_
_entity_poly.entity_id
_entity_poly.type
_entity_poly.pdbx_seq_one_letter_code
_entity_poly.pdbx_strand_id
1 'polypeptide(L)' 'MLVIVVENVPPRLRGRLAIWLLEVRAGVYVGNYSAKVRDYIWGQVEKGVGEGNAVMAWRTNNEAGF' A
#
# COMPACT_ATOMS: atom_id res chain seq x y z
N MET A 1 5.41 7.85 -6.91
CA MET A 1 6.00 6.87 -5.97
C MET A 1 5.01 6.63 -4.85
N LEU A 2 4.76 5.37 -4.51
CA LEU A 2 3.84 4.89 -3.48
C LEU A 2 4.55 3.76 -2.73
N VAL A 3 4.49 3.79 -1.41
CA VAL A 3 4.97 2.73 -0.52
C VAL A 3 3.84 2.35 0.43
N ILE A 4 3.56 1.06 0.56
CA ILE A 4 2.64 0.51 1.55
C ILE A 4 3.40 -0.48 2.43
N VAL A 5 3.32 -0.29 3.74
CA VAL A 5 3.83 -1.25 4.73
C VAL A 5 2.65 -1.85 5.47
N VAL A 6 2.65 -3.16 5.64
CA VAL A 6 1.61 -3.90 6.36
C VAL A 6 2.21 -4.85 7.40
N GLU A 7 1.55 -4.96 8.55
CA GLU A 7 1.95 -5.84 9.64
C GLU A 7 0.74 -6.64 10.14
N ASN A 8 0.95 -7.91 10.48
CA ASN A 8 -0.09 -8.82 10.97
C ASN A 8 -1.38 -8.89 10.11
N VAL A 9 -1.26 -8.63 8.79
CA VAL A 9 -2.42 -8.68 7.88
C VAL A 9 -2.69 -10.08 7.34
N PRO A 10 -3.96 -10.42 7.04
CA PRO A 10 -4.32 -11.68 6.39
C PRO A 10 -3.55 -11.95 5.09
N PRO A 11 -3.16 -13.21 4.78
CA PRO A 11 -2.44 -13.55 3.53
C PRO A 11 -3.16 -13.11 2.25
N ARG A 12 -4.51 -13.06 2.28
CA ARG A 12 -5.33 -12.55 1.18
C ARG A 12 -5.02 -11.11 0.81
N LEU A 13 -4.67 -10.24 1.77
CA LEU A 13 -4.32 -8.85 1.50
C LEU A 13 -2.92 -8.76 0.87
N ARG A 14 -1.95 -9.56 1.35
CA ARG A 14 -0.62 -9.63 0.74
C ARG A 14 -0.69 -10.01 -0.74
N GLY A 15 -1.40 -11.10 -1.04
CA GLY A 15 -1.63 -11.53 -2.42
C GLY A 15 -2.37 -10.49 -3.27
N ARG A 16 -3.33 -9.78 -2.67
CA ARG A 16 -4.06 -8.68 -3.33
C ARG A 16 -3.15 -7.52 -3.68
N LEU A 17 -2.26 -7.10 -2.77
CA LEU A 17 -1.31 -6.00 -3.01
C LEU A 17 -0.26 -6.36 -4.07
N ALA A 18 0.19 -7.61 -4.09
CA ALA A 18 1.15 -8.12 -5.07
C ALA A 18 0.64 -8.12 -6.54
N ILE A 19 -0.67 -7.90 -6.77
CA ILE A 19 -1.23 -7.73 -8.13
C ILE A 19 -0.76 -6.42 -8.76
N TRP A 20 -0.56 -5.37 -7.95
CA TRP A 20 -0.23 -4.02 -8.43
C TRP A 20 1.13 -3.53 -7.96
N LEU A 21 1.59 -3.98 -6.79
CA LEU A 21 2.81 -3.47 -6.17
C LEU A 21 3.88 -4.54 -6.10
N LEU A 22 5.13 -4.12 -6.19
CA LEU A 22 6.28 -5.00 -6.00
C LEU A 22 6.57 -5.14 -4.51
N GLU A 23 6.57 -6.38 -3.99
CA GLU A 23 7.00 -6.66 -2.62
C GLU A 23 8.53 -6.74 -2.54
N VAL A 24 9.16 -5.69 -2.01
CA VAL A 24 10.64 -5.61 -1.93
C VAL A 24 11.20 -6.22 -0.65
N ARG A 25 10.36 -6.32 0.39
CA ARG A 25 10.57 -7.02 1.66
C ARG A 25 9.21 -7.51 2.16
N ALA A 26 9.21 -8.46 3.09
CA ALA A 26 7.98 -8.99 3.68
C ALA A 26 7.10 -7.84 4.21
N GLY A 27 5.92 -7.67 3.64
CA GLY A 27 4.98 -6.62 4.01
C GLY A 27 5.33 -5.22 3.51
N VAL A 28 6.37 -5.04 2.68
CA VAL A 28 6.78 -3.74 2.11
C VAL A 28 6.58 -3.75 0.60
N TYR A 29 5.64 -2.93 0.16
CA TYR A 29 5.18 -2.86 -1.23
C TYR A 29 5.50 -1.50 -1.84
N VAL A 30 6.03 -1.48 -3.07
CA VAL A 30 6.39 -0.25 -3.79
C VAL A 30 5.73 -0.20 -5.16
N GLY A 31 5.29 0.99 -5.58
CA GLY A 31 4.72 1.21 -6.91
C GLY A 31 4.71 2.67 -7.33
N ASN A 32 4.23 2.94 -8.55
CA ASN A 32 4.07 4.30 -9.06
C ASN A 32 2.75 4.45 -9.81
N TYR A 33 1.79 5.08 -9.15
CA TYR A 33 0.40 5.17 -9.61
C TYR A 33 -0.17 6.57 -9.46
N SER A 34 -1.23 6.87 -10.21
CA SER A 34 -2.00 8.11 -10.07
C SER A 34 -2.79 8.12 -8.76
N ALA A 35 -3.25 9.30 -8.33
CA ALA A 35 -4.06 9.47 -7.12
C ALA A 35 -5.30 8.55 -7.12
N LYS A 36 -6.03 8.47 -8.26
CA LYS A 36 -7.20 7.61 -8.39
C LYS A 36 -6.89 6.13 -8.13
N VAL A 37 -5.78 5.62 -8.67
CA VAL A 37 -5.39 4.21 -8.50
C VAL A 37 -4.85 3.98 -7.08
N ARG A 38 -4.09 4.93 -6.52
CA ARG A 38 -3.66 4.90 -5.12
C ARG A 38 -4.88 4.79 -4.19
N ASP A 39 -5.89 5.63 -4.37
CA ASP A 39 -7.07 5.66 -3.49
C ASP A 39 -7.89 4.36 -3.63
N TYR A 40 -7.95 3.79 -4.84
CA TYR A 40 -8.52 2.46 -5.06
C TYR A 40 -7.75 1.35 -4.32
N ILE A 41 -6.41 1.36 -4.41
CA ILE A 41 -5.55 0.40 -3.69
C ILE A 41 -5.75 0.55 -2.19
N TRP A 42 -5.80 1.77 -1.67
CA TRP A 42 -6.04 2.05 -0.26
C TRP A 42 -7.37 1.47 0.22
N GLY A 43 -8.44 1.62 -0.57
CA GLY A 43 -9.72 0.98 -0.26
C GLY A 43 -9.67 -0.56 -0.22
N GLN A 44 -8.72 -1.20 -0.91
CA GLN A 44 -8.48 -2.65 -0.76
C GLN A 44 -7.75 -2.98 0.54
N VAL A 45 -6.82 -2.12 0.96
CA VAL A 45 -6.11 -2.24 2.24
C VAL A 45 -7.11 -2.13 3.40
N GLU A 46 -7.94 -1.10 3.42
CA GLU A 46 -8.94 -0.89 4.48
C GLU A 46 -9.89 -2.07 4.64
N LYS A 47 -10.36 -2.65 3.53
CA LYS A 47 -11.21 -3.86 3.53
C LYS A 47 -10.43 -5.14 3.87
N GLY A 48 -9.11 -5.11 3.71
CA GLY A 48 -8.22 -6.26 3.75
C GLY A 48 -7.49 -6.44 5.06
N VAL A 49 -7.29 -5.37 5.83
CA VAL A 49 -6.29 -5.28 6.91
C VAL A 49 -6.63 -6.16 8.11
N GLY A 50 -7.92 -6.36 8.42
CA GLY A 50 -8.35 -7.16 9.58
C GLY A 50 -7.86 -6.55 10.88
N GLU A 51 -7.29 -7.37 11.77
CA GLU A 51 -6.67 -6.96 13.04
C GLU A 51 -5.22 -6.46 12.88
N GLY A 52 -4.70 -6.45 11.64
CA GLY A 52 -3.37 -5.93 11.34
C GLY A 52 -3.32 -4.41 11.29
N ASN A 53 -2.16 -3.88 10.90
CA ASN A 53 -2.01 -2.46 10.61
C ASN A 53 -1.41 -2.24 9.22
N ALA A 54 -1.61 -1.04 8.70
CA ALA A 54 -1.05 -0.61 7.44
C ALA A 54 -0.74 0.89 7.45
N VAL A 55 0.35 1.27 6.79
CA VAL A 55 0.70 2.66 6.50
C VAL A 55 0.97 2.82 5.02
N MET A 56 0.57 3.97 4.48
CA MET A 56 0.80 4.34 3.09
C MET A 56 1.51 5.69 3.02
N ALA A 57 2.60 5.76 2.27
CA ALA A 57 3.30 6.98 1.93
C ALA A 57 3.36 7.13 0.41
N TRP A 58 3.20 8.33 -0.12
CA TRP A 58 3.29 8.57 -1.56
C TRP A 58 3.95 9.92 -1.83
N ARG A 59 4.52 10.10 -3.01
CA ARG A 59 5.09 11.38 -3.41
C ARG A 59 3.99 12.41 -3.67
N THR A 60 4.14 13.61 -3.12
CA THR A 60 3.28 14.77 -3.42
C THR A 60 4.11 16.03 -3.66
N ASN A 61 3.46 17.11 -4.09
CA ASN A 61 4.10 18.40 -4.33
C ASN A 61 3.93 19.34 -3.13
N ASN A 62 4.46 18.95 -1.97
CA ASN A 62 4.56 19.76 -0.75
C ASN A 62 6.04 19.87 -0.34
N GLU A 63 6.33 20.62 0.73
CA GLU A 63 7.71 20.83 1.20
C GLU A 63 8.41 19.53 1.63
N ALA A 64 7.68 18.60 2.24
CA ALA A 64 8.21 17.31 2.67
C ALA A 64 8.47 16.33 1.50
N GLY A 65 7.81 16.55 0.36
CA GLY A 65 7.85 15.71 -0.83
C GLY A 65 6.96 14.45 -0.78
N PHE A 66 6.17 14.27 0.29
CA PHE A 66 5.26 13.13 0.48
C PHE A 66 3.98 13.52 1.22
#